data_AF-A0A531ZD86-F1
#
_entry.id   AF-A0A531ZD86-F1
#
_cell.length_a   1.000
_cell.length_b   1.000
_cell.length_c   1.000
_cell.angle_alpha   90.00
_cell.angle_beta   90.00
_cell.angle_gamma   90.00
#
_symmetry.space_group_name_H-M   'P 1'
#
loop_
_entity.id
_entity.type
_entity.pdbx_description
1 polymer ?
#
loop_
_entity_poly.entity_id
_entity_poly.type
_entity_poly.pdbx_seq_one_letter_code
_entity_poly.pdbx_strand_id
1 'polypeptide(L)'
;MSALNEAIRLMILPFRIAWVSLKVAWALIGCVLCLWLGAFLAYWIGLTLAYMFLPEAWTQAMWAWSSGFYHDHLWFRVATIAPFTFLLALPFAYLNDERTPEQRTKEVEQHRKQNDDLIAARQQEQLREEQRAAQELNRLQAQNSLFG
;
A
#
# COMPACT_ATOMS: atom_id res chain seq x y z
N MET A 1 -1.66 -67.07 4.06
CA MET A 1 -2.42 -65.80 4.00
C MET A 1 -1.67 -64.61 4.65
N SER A 2 -0.71 -64.82 5.58
CA SER A 2 -0.01 -63.72 6.28
C SER A 2 1.08 -63.01 5.43
N ALA A 3 1.91 -63.73 4.67
CA ALA A 3 2.99 -63.15 3.88
C ALA A 3 2.53 -62.21 2.75
N LEU A 4 1.37 -62.49 2.14
CA LEU A 4 0.78 -61.64 1.09
C LEU A 4 0.34 -60.28 1.66
N ASN A 5 -0.22 -60.29 2.87
CA ASN A 5 -0.67 -59.06 3.56
C ASN A 5 0.51 -58.19 4.00
N GLU A 6 1.65 -58.83 4.31
CA GLU A 6 2.89 -58.16 4.71
C GLU A 6 3.59 -57.50 3.52
N ALA A 7 3.61 -58.17 2.36
CA ALA A 7 4.09 -57.60 1.10
C ALA A 7 3.25 -56.41 0.61
N ILE A 8 1.91 -56.49 0.75
CA ILE A 8 0.99 -55.40 0.41
C ILE A 8 1.19 -54.20 1.36
N ARG A 9 1.44 -54.44 2.64
CA ARG A 9 1.76 -53.38 3.62
C ARG A 9 3.04 -52.64 3.29
N LEU A 10 4.09 -53.36 2.90
CA LEU A 10 5.38 -52.81 2.48
C LEU A 10 5.25 -51.89 1.26
N MET A 11 4.30 -52.14 0.37
CA MET A 11 4.06 -51.33 -0.82
C MET A 11 3.14 -50.12 -0.55
N ILE A 12 2.18 -50.25 0.37
CA ILE A 12 1.22 -49.18 0.74
C ILE A 12 1.84 -48.14 1.69
N LEU A 13 2.80 -48.54 2.52
CA LEU A 13 3.51 -47.65 3.45
C LEU A 13 4.21 -46.47 2.76
N PRO A 14 5.05 -46.65 1.72
CA PRO A 14 5.70 -45.54 1.03
C PRO A 14 4.69 -44.63 0.31
N PHE A 15 3.59 -45.20 -0.20
CA PHE A 15 2.51 -44.42 -0.82
C PHE A 15 1.80 -43.52 0.21
N ARG A 16 1.52 -44.04 1.41
CA ARG A 16 0.96 -43.24 2.51
C ARG A 16 1.92 -42.16 2.98
N ILE A 17 3.22 -42.46 3.05
CA ILE A 17 4.24 -41.47 3.42
C ILE A 17 4.31 -40.36 2.36
N ALA A 18 4.37 -40.71 1.07
CA ALA A 18 4.35 -39.74 -0.01
C ALA A 18 3.09 -38.86 0.02
N TRP A 19 1.93 -39.45 0.29
CA TRP A 19 0.66 -38.72 0.41
C TRP A 19 0.62 -37.76 1.61
N VAL A 20 1.12 -38.19 2.77
CA VAL A 20 1.24 -37.32 3.94
C VAL A 20 2.25 -36.21 3.70
N SER A 21 3.40 -36.50 3.10
CA SER A 21 4.40 -35.51 2.72
C SER A 21 3.84 -34.44 1.78
N LEU A 22 3.00 -34.85 0.81
CA LEU A 22 2.32 -33.91 -0.07
C LEU A 22 1.37 -32.98 0.72
N LYS A 23 0.57 -33.53 1.63
CA LYS A 23 -0.32 -32.72 2.49
C LYS A 23 0.46 -31.76 3.39
N VAL A 24 1.59 -32.20 3.94
CA VAL A 24 2.47 -31.35 4.76
C VAL A 24 3.06 -30.23 3.91
N ALA A 25 3.50 -30.50 2.68
CA ALA A 25 3.97 -29.48 1.77
C ALA A 25 2.90 -28.42 1.49
N TRP A 26 1.67 -28.83 1.20
CA TRP A 26 0.54 -27.89 1.04
C TRP A 26 0.24 -27.10 2.32
N ALA A 27 0.30 -27.73 3.49
CA ALA A 27 0.11 -27.06 4.77
C ALA A 27 1.22 -26.03 5.04
N LEU A 28 2.48 -26.35 4.71
CA LEU A 28 3.61 -25.42 4.82
C LEU A 28 3.44 -24.22 3.88
N ILE A 29 3.04 -24.46 2.62
CA ILE A 29 2.74 -23.38 1.67
C ILE A 29 1.64 -22.48 2.22
N GLY A 30 0.55 -23.07 2.75
CA GLY A 30 -0.52 -22.32 3.40
C GLY A 30 -0.06 -21.53 4.62
N CYS A 31 0.81 -22.11 5.45
CA CYS A 31 1.37 -21.46 6.63
C CYS A 31 2.26 -20.27 6.25
N VAL A 32 3.13 -20.44 5.25
CA VAL A 32 3.96 -19.35 4.70
C VAL A 32 3.08 -18.24 4.12
N LEU A 33 2.04 -18.58 3.35
CA LEU A 33 1.09 -17.59 2.84
C LEU A 33 0.39 -16.85 3.98
N CYS A 34 -0.05 -17.56 5.01
CA CYS A 34 -0.75 -16.96 6.16
C CYS A 34 0.17 -16.03 6.96
N LEU A 35 1.41 -16.44 7.21
CA LEU A 35 2.42 -15.59 7.86
C LEU A 35 2.77 -14.38 7.00
N TRP A 36 2.89 -14.56 5.68
CA TRP A 36 3.14 -13.46 4.75
C TRP A 36 1.99 -12.46 4.75
N LEU A 37 0.74 -12.94 4.69
CA LEU A 37 -0.45 -12.12 4.80
C LEU A 37 -0.51 -11.40 6.16
N GLY A 38 -0.26 -12.12 7.25
CA GLY A 38 -0.26 -11.57 8.61
C GLY A 38 0.80 -10.48 8.80
N ALA A 39 2.03 -10.72 8.33
CA ALA A 39 3.10 -9.73 8.36
C ALA A 39 2.76 -8.51 7.50
N PHE A 40 2.15 -8.72 6.33
CA PHE A 40 1.66 -7.65 5.47
C PHE A 40 0.60 -6.81 6.18
N LEU A 41 -0.44 -7.43 6.77
CA LEU A 41 -1.45 -6.73 7.55
C LEU A 41 -0.86 -5.99 8.76
N ALA A 42 0.03 -6.63 9.52
CA ALA A 42 0.70 -6.01 10.66
C ALA A 42 1.53 -4.79 10.23
N TYR A 43 2.23 -4.89 9.11
CA TYR A 43 2.96 -3.78 8.51
C TYR A 43 2.02 -2.63 8.14
N TRP A 44 0.88 -2.92 7.52
CA TRP A 44 -0.13 -1.90 7.19
C TRP A 44 -0.71 -1.22 8.43
N ILE A 45 -1.07 -1.99 9.47
CA ILE A 45 -1.56 -1.43 10.74
C ILE A 45 -0.50 -0.54 11.37
N GLY A 46 0.76 -1.01 11.39
CA GLY A 46 1.90 -0.21 11.86
C GLY A 46 2.07 1.07 11.05
N LEU A 47 1.90 1.01 9.74
CA LEU A 47 1.97 2.17 8.85
C LEU A 47 0.83 3.16 9.11
N THR A 48 -0.41 2.69 9.30
CA THR A 48 -1.55 3.55 9.65
C THR A 48 -1.36 4.22 11.01
N LEU A 49 -0.88 3.48 12.01
CA LEU A 49 -0.56 4.04 13.32
C LEU A 49 0.60 5.05 13.22
N ALA A 50 1.63 4.76 12.43
CA ALA A 50 2.71 5.70 12.16
C ALA A 50 2.16 6.98 11.50
N TYR A 51 1.28 6.88 10.49
CA TYR A 51 0.65 8.06 9.89
C TYR A 51 -0.19 8.89 10.87
N MET A 52 -0.81 8.24 11.86
CA MET A 52 -1.63 8.94 12.86
C MET A 52 -0.78 9.66 13.93
N PHE A 53 0.44 9.18 14.19
CA PHE A 53 1.29 9.69 15.28
C PHE A 53 2.55 10.45 14.81
N LEU A 54 3.06 10.20 13.60
CA LEU A 54 4.28 10.84 13.09
C LEU A 54 3.98 12.12 12.28
N PRO A 55 4.83 13.15 12.39
CA PRO A 55 4.76 14.34 11.55
C PRO A 55 4.90 14.01 10.06
N GLU A 56 4.17 14.74 9.23
CA GLU A 56 4.04 14.51 7.78
C GLU A 56 5.39 14.43 7.03
N ALA A 57 6.41 15.14 7.52
CA ALA A 57 7.77 15.12 7.02
C ALA A 57 8.44 13.74 7.10
N TRP A 58 8.17 12.97 8.16
CA TRP A 58 8.75 11.63 8.35
C TRP A 58 8.05 10.59 7.48
N THR A 59 6.73 10.73 7.30
CA THR A 59 5.95 9.87 6.41
C THR A 59 6.35 10.06 4.94
N GLN A 60 6.66 11.29 4.50
CA GLN A 60 7.17 11.54 3.16
C GLN A 60 8.54 10.89 2.91
N ALA A 61 9.45 10.95 3.88
CA ALA A 61 10.77 10.31 3.76
C ALA A 61 10.66 8.77 3.70
N MET A 62 9.75 8.16 4.48
CA MET A 62 9.48 6.71 4.40
C MET A 62 8.83 6.30 3.07
N TRP A 63 7.94 7.15 2.53
CA TRP A 63 7.28 6.89 1.24
C TRP A 63 8.11 7.28 0.02
N ALA A 64 9.22 7.99 0.18
CA ALA A 64 10.06 8.39 -0.95
C ALA A 64 10.55 7.17 -1.73
N TRP A 65 10.98 6.11 -1.03
CA TRP A 65 11.39 4.84 -1.66
C TRP A 65 10.22 4.07 -2.29
N SER A 66 9.05 4.01 -1.63
CA SER A 66 7.90 3.27 -2.16
C SER A 66 7.19 4.00 -3.29
N SER A 67 7.30 5.33 -3.38
CA SER A 67 6.64 6.15 -4.40
C SER A 67 7.10 5.82 -5.82
N GLY A 68 8.38 5.45 -5.99
CA GLY A 68 8.89 4.94 -7.27
C GLY A 68 8.23 3.63 -7.69
N PHE A 69 8.14 2.67 -6.78
CA PHE A 69 7.47 1.38 -7.04
C PHE A 69 5.96 1.53 -7.27
N TYR A 70 5.32 2.49 -6.59
CA TYR A 70 3.91 2.84 -6.80
C TYR A 70 3.67 3.48 -8.18
N HIS A 71 4.66 4.14 -8.77
CA HIS A 71 4.54 4.71 -10.11
C HIS A 71 4.65 3.64 -11.20
N ASP A 72 5.64 2.76 -11.10
CA ASP A 72 6.00 1.82 -12.16
C ASP A 72 5.19 0.51 -12.15
N HIS A 73 4.68 0.07 -10.99
CA HIS A 73 4.06 -1.24 -10.87
C HIS A 73 2.60 -1.16 -10.42
N LEU A 74 1.70 -1.42 -11.38
CA LEU A 74 0.25 -1.57 -11.15
C LEU A 74 -0.10 -2.62 -10.09
N TRP A 75 0.66 -3.72 -10.02
CA TRP A 75 0.49 -4.74 -8.98
C TRP A 75 0.73 -4.16 -7.58
N PHE A 76 1.74 -3.30 -7.41
CA PHE A 76 2.02 -2.67 -6.12
C PHE A 76 0.89 -1.71 -5.71
N ARG A 77 0.34 -0.94 -6.65
CA ARG A 77 -0.87 -0.12 -6.42
C ARG A 77 -2.04 -0.96 -5.93
N VAL A 78 -2.35 -2.05 -6.65
CA VAL A 78 -3.46 -2.94 -6.27
C VAL A 78 -3.19 -3.58 -4.91
N ALA A 79 -1.97 -4.02 -4.64
CA ALA A 79 -1.58 -4.62 -3.36
C ALA A 79 -1.65 -3.62 -2.20
N THR A 80 -1.47 -2.32 -2.46
CA THR A 80 -1.61 -1.26 -1.44
C THR A 80 -3.06 -0.83 -1.22
N ILE A 81 -3.87 -0.78 -2.27
CA ILE A 81 -5.27 -0.31 -2.20
C ILE A 81 -6.20 -1.44 -1.74
N ALA A 82 -6.04 -2.66 -2.24
CA ALA A 82 -6.89 -3.79 -1.91
C ALA A 82 -7.02 -4.08 -0.40
N PRO A 83 -5.95 -4.13 0.41
CA PRO A 83 -6.07 -4.35 1.84
C PRO A 83 -6.73 -3.15 2.52
N PHE A 84 -6.41 -1.91 2.14
CA PHE A 84 -7.08 -0.72 2.67
C PHE A 84 -8.58 -0.75 2.38
N THR A 85 -8.96 -1.05 1.14
CA THR A 85 -10.35 -1.22 0.74
C THR A 85 -10.99 -2.38 1.50
N PHE A 86 -10.34 -3.53 1.66
CA PHE A 86 -10.93 -4.66 2.37
C PHE A 86 -11.09 -4.38 3.88
N LEU A 87 -10.07 -3.78 4.50
CA LEU A 87 -9.99 -3.52 5.93
C LEU A 87 -10.83 -2.31 6.36
N LEU A 88 -11.07 -1.32 5.48
CA LEU A 88 -12.11 -0.30 5.68
C LEU A 88 -13.50 -0.78 5.24
N ALA A 89 -13.63 -1.46 4.11
CA ALA A 89 -14.95 -1.85 3.61
C ALA A 89 -15.62 -2.89 4.51
N LEU A 90 -14.89 -3.80 5.17
CA LEU A 90 -15.51 -4.75 6.10
C LEU A 90 -16.22 -4.05 7.28
N PRO A 91 -15.55 -3.18 8.06
CA PRO A 91 -16.20 -2.47 9.15
C PRO A 91 -17.21 -1.45 8.64
N PHE A 92 -16.95 -0.72 7.55
CA PHE A 92 -17.92 0.24 7.01
C PHE A 92 -19.16 -0.41 6.39
N ALA A 93 -19.04 -1.58 5.74
CA ALA A 93 -20.20 -2.31 5.23
C ALA A 93 -21.04 -2.90 6.37
N TYR A 94 -20.42 -3.23 7.51
CA TYR A 94 -21.11 -3.71 8.69
C TYR A 94 -21.77 -2.59 9.51
N LEU A 95 -21.21 -1.37 9.46
CA LEU A 95 -21.68 -0.20 10.23
C LEU A 95 -22.62 0.74 9.46
N ASN A 96 -22.75 0.60 8.13
CA ASN A 96 -23.34 1.67 7.31
C ASN A 96 -24.30 1.13 6.25
N ASP A 97 -25.51 0.77 6.67
CA ASP A 97 -26.63 0.57 5.74
C ASP A 97 -27.83 1.45 6.12
N GLU A 98 -27.65 2.77 6.03
CA GLU A 98 -28.78 3.74 5.95
C GLU A 98 -28.54 4.90 4.95
N ARG A 99 -27.35 5.05 4.34
CA ARG A 99 -27.07 6.18 3.42
C ARG A 99 -27.32 5.84 1.94
N THR A 100 -28.27 6.56 1.36
CA THR A 100 -28.69 6.51 -0.05
C THR A 100 -27.53 6.82 -1.01
N PRO A 101 -27.47 6.19 -2.19
CA PRO A 101 -26.37 6.33 -3.16
C PRO A 101 -26.07 7.77 -3.58
N GLU A 102 -27.05 8.67 -3.57
CA GLU A 102 -26.86 10.08 -3.92
C GLU A 102 -25.97 10.85 -2.93
N GLN A 103 -25.98 10.47 -1.64
CA GLN A 103 -25.14 11.11 -0.63
C GLN A 103 -23.66 10.75 -0.82
N ARG A 104 -23.37 9.51 -1.24
CA ARG A 104 -22.00 9.07 -1.55
C ARG A 104 -21.44 9.82 -2.75
N THR A 105 -22.23 10.06 -3.79
CA THR A 105 -21.77 10.77 -4.99
C THR A 105 -21.41 12.22 -4.67
N LYS A 106 -22.22 12.89 -3.85
CA LYS A 106 -21.96 14.28 -3.42
C LYS A 106 -20.71 14.38 -2.55
N GLU A 107 -20.51 13.42 -1.64
CA GLU A 107 -19.33 13.39 -0.75
C GLU A 107 -18.04 13.13 -1.56
N VAL A 108 -18.08 12.21 -2.53
CA VAL A 108 -16.95 11.96 -3.46
C VAL A 108 -16.65 13.19 -4.32
N GLU A 109 -17.65 13.88 -4.84
CA GLU A 109 -17.44 15.14 -5.58
C GLU A 109 -16.85 16.23 -4.71
N GLN A 110 -17.26 16.31 -3.44
CA GLN A 110 -16.79 17.31 -2.50
C GLN A 110 -15.33 17.06 -2.10
N HIS A 111 -14.94 15.80 -1.86
CA HIS A 111 -13.55 15.42 -1.62
C HIS A 111 -12.67 15.62 -2.86
N ARG A 112 -13.19 15.35 -4.05
CA ARG A 112 -12.47 15.61 -5.30
C ARG A 112 -12.17 17.09 -5.48
N LYS A 113 -13.15 17.97 -5.23
CA LYS A 113 -12.93 19.43 -5.29
C LYS A 113 -11.89 19.91 -4.29
N GLN A 114 -11.94 19.41 -3.05
CA GLN A 114 -10.93 19.75 -2.03
C GLN A 114 -9.52 19.32 -2.44
N ASN A 115 -9.37 18.15 -3.06
CA ASN A 115 -8.07 17.69 -3.54
C ASN A 115 -7.57 18.52 -4.73
N ASP A 116 -8.45 18.84 -5.68
CA ASP A 116 -8.12 19.71 -6.83
C ASP A 116 -7.69 21.11 -6.34
N ASP A 117 -8.36 21.67 -5.34
CA ASP A 117 -8.01 22.97 -4.73
C ASP A 117 -6.64 22.92 -4.03
N LEU A 118 -6.32 21.82 -3.33
CA LEU A 118 -5.00 21.62 -2.70
C LEU A 118 -3.87 21.50 -3.73
N ILE A 119 -4.13 20.86 -4.87
CA ILE A 119 -3.17 20.76 -5.98
C ILE A 119 -2.94 22.13 -6.61
N ALA A 120 -4.01 22.90 -6.84
CA ALA A 120 -3.93 24.26 -7.38
C ALA A 120 -3.17 25.21 -6.44
N ALA A 121 -3.36 25.09 -5.12
CA ALA A 121 -2.63 25.86 -4.12
C ALA A 121 -1.13 25.56 -4.16
N ARG A 122 -0.72 24.28 -4.23
CA ARG A 122 0.70 23.90 -4.37
C ARG A 122 1.32 24.44 -5.65
N GLN A 123 0.60 24.39 -6.77
CA GLN A 123 1.10 24.94 -8.04
C GLN A 123 1.31 26.46 -7.96
N GLN A 124 0.41 27.19 -7.29
CA GLN A 124 0.60 28.62 -7.07
C GLN A 124 1.81 28.92 -6.18
N GLU A 125 2.05 28.12 -5.14
CA GLU A 125 3.24 28.29 -4.30
C GLU A 125 4.53 28.06 -5.09
N GLN A 126 4.59 27.01 -5.90
CA GLN A 126 5.73 26.73 -6.78
C GLN A 126 6.02 27.88 -7.75
N LEU A 127 4.99 28.41 -8.42
CA LEU A 127 5.14 29.56 -9.32
C LEU A 127 5.62 30.82 -8.59
N ARG A 128 5.18 31.04 -7.34
CA ARG A 128 5.64 32.17 -6.51
C ARG A 128 7.08 32.00 -6.04
N GLU A 129 7.55 30.77 -5.85
CA GLU A 129 8.94 30.48 -5.52
C GLU A 129 9.85 30.68 -6.73
N GLU A 130 9.44 30.21 -7.91
CA GLU A 130 10.17 30.45 -9.16
C GLU A 130 10.30 31.95 -9.47
N GLN A 131 9.24 32.72 -9.27
CA GLN A 131 9.29 34.18 -9.45
C GLN A 131 10.25 34.86 -8.46
N ARG A 132 10.28 34.40 -7.20
CA ARG A 132 11.22 34.92 -6.19
C ARG A 132 12.67 34.59 -6.55
N ALA A 133 12.94 33.36 -6.98
CA ALA A 133 14.28 32.94 -7.42
C ALA A 133 14.75 33.73 -8.66
N ALA A 134 13.87 33.97 -9.63
CA ALA A 134 14.17 34.78 -10.81
C ALA A 134 14.43 36.26 -10.44
N GLN A 135 13.70 36.80 -9.48
CA GLN A 135 13.88 38.17 -9.00
C GLN A 135 15.20 38.36 -8.24
N GLU A 136 15.62 37.36 -7.44
CA GLU A 136 16.93 37.36 -6.79
C GLU A 136 18.08 37.29 -7.80
N LEU A 137 17.99 36.42 -8.82
CA LEU A 137 18.97 36.35 -9.90
C LEU A 137 19.14 37.69 -10.62
N ASN A 138 18.03 38.35 -10.93
CA ASN A 138 18.05 39.64 -11.61
C ASN A 138 18.65 40.75 -10.72
N ARG A 139 18.39 40.70 -9.41
CA ARG A 139 19.00 41.60 -8.43
C ARG A 139 20.52 41.40 -8.32
N LEU A 140 20.97 40.15 -8.32
CA LEU A 140 22.40 39.81 -8.31
C LEU A 140 23.09 40.26 -9.60
N GLN A 141 22.46 40.10 -10.76
CA GLN A 141 22.98 40.62 -12.03
C GLN A 141 23.09 42.15 -12.03
N ALA A 142 22.05 42.86 -11.56
CA ALA A 142 22.06 44.32 -11.47
C ALA A 142 23.15 44.84 -10.51
N GLN A 143 23.41 44.12 -9.41
CA GLN A 143 24.49 44.46 -8.49
C GLN A 143 25.86 44.22 -9.14
N ASN A 144 26.04 43.12 -9.87
CA ASN A 144 27.30 42.82 -10.54
C ASN A 144 27.63 43.81 -11.68
N SER A 145 26.63 44.33 -12.38
CA SER A 145 26.81 45.36 -13.42
C SER A 145 27.17 46.76 -12.89
N LEU A 146 27.02 47.00 -11.59
CA LEU A 146 27.37 48.29 -10.96
C LEU A 146 28.82 48.31 -10.43
N PHE A 147 29.47 47.14 -10.32
CA PHE A 147 30.81 47.00 -9.74
C PHE A 147 31.86 46.43 -10.71
N GLY A 148 31.50 46.18 -11.98
CA GLY A 148 32.41 45.78 -13.06
C GLY A 148 32.50 46.84 -14.14
#